data_AF-A0A2V8NTG8-F1
#
_entry.id   AF-A0A2V8NTG8-F1
#
_cell.length_a   1.000
_cell.length_b   1.000
_cell.length_c   1.000
_cell.angle_alpha   90.00
_cell.angle_beta   90.00
_cell.angle_gamma   90.00
#
_symmetry.space_group_name_H-M   'P 1'
#
loop_
_entity.id
_entity.type
_entity.pdbx_description
1 polymer ?
#
loop_
_entity_poly.entity_id
_entity_poly.type
_entity_poly.pdbx_seq_one_letter_code
_entity_poly.pdbx_strand_id
1 'polypeptide(L)'
;MRRTLTVLTALNILVATCKPAIPPVQLPDGIAACEAVFRPWWNALKEEDRKSIRAVYFPDNGEVAFPDSFFRKYEGSNPPVLRDSDLKGEPQEGKDWFWGFSKLKSVDEDTFEISGGYYCGGLCARHCDYRVARRNGSWVIVGASNCVVS
;
A
#
# COMPACT_ATOMS: atom_id res chain seq x y z
N MET A 1 35.84 56.70 -32.16
CA MET A 1 34.38 56.62 -32.42
C MET A 1 33.78 55.54 -31.53
N ARG A 2 32.88 55.91 -30.61
CA ARG A 2 32.18 55.03 -29.67
C ARG A 2 31.02 54.33 -30.36
N ARG A 3 30.81 53.03 -30.12
CA ARG A 3 29.53 52.36 -30.34
C ARG A 3 29.23 51.45 -29.16
N THR A 4 28.36 51.94 -28.29
CA THR A 4 27.79 51.25 -27.13
C THR A 4 26.65 50.36 -27.64
N LEU A 5 26.68 49.06 -27.36
CA LEU A 5 25.58 48.13 -27.65
C LEU A 5 24.83 47.87 -26.34
N THR A 6 23.57 48.29 -26.28
CA THR A 6 22.69 48.08 -25.13
C THR A 6 21.97 46.74 -25.30
N VAL A 7 22.20 45.80 -24.38
CA VAL A 7 21.47 44.51 -24.32
C VAL A 7 20.31 44.68 -23.34
N LEU A 8 19.09 44.63 -23.85
CA LEU A 8 17.85 44.58 -23.07
C LEU A 8 17.45 43.13 -22.87
N THR A 9 17.64 42.60 -21.66
CA THR A 9 17.20 41.26 -21.28
C THR A 9 15.81 41.34 -20.67
N ALA A 10 14.80 40.84 -21.37
CA ALA A 10 13.44 40.69 -20.87
C ALA A 10 13.36 39.51 -19.88
N LEU A 11 13.07 39.80 -18.62
CA LEU A 11 12.93 38.83 -17.55
C LEU A 11 11.50 38.28 -17.55
N ASN A 12 11.29 37.09 -18.12
CA ASN A 12 10.03 36.35 -18.01
C ASN A 12 9.98 35.63 -16.65
N ILE A 13 9.17 36.14 -15.72
CA ILE A 13 8.91 35.48 -14.44
C ILE A 13 7.85 34.40 -14.69
N LEU A 14 8.28 33.13 -14.80
CA LEU A 14 7.39 31.99 -14.73
C LEU A 14 6.81 31.89 -13.31
N VAL A 15 5.52 32.15 -13.17
CA VAL A 15 4.76 31.82 -11.96
C VAL A 15 4.59 30.30 -11.92
N ALA A 16 5.53 29.62 -11.30
CA ALA A 16 5.38 28.20 -10.95
C ALA A 16 4.23 28.10 -9.95
N THR A 17 3.09 27.58 -10.41
CA THR A 17 1.96 27.22 -9.54
C THR A 17 2.42 26.06 -8.67
N CYS A 18 2.90 26.38 -7.46
CA CYS A 18 3.18 25.40 -6.43
C CYS A 18 1.83 24.78 -6.02
N LYS A 19 1.46 23.64 -6.64
CA LYS A 19 0.35 22.83 -6.12
C LYS A 19 0.74 22.42 -4.69
N PRO A 20 -0.08 22.71 -3.67
CA PRO A 20 0.20 22.23 -2.32
C PRO A 20 0.30 20.71 -2.36
N ALA A 21 1.43 20.18 -1.89
CA ALA A 21 1.62 18.74 -1.74
C ALA A 21 0.53 18.25 -0.78
N ILE A 22 -0.28 17.28 -1.25
CA ILE A 22 -1.26 16.62 -0.41
C ILE A 22 -0.49 16.03 0.78
N PRO A 23 -0.85 16.36 2.03
CA PRO A 23 -0.15 15.81 3.18
C PRO A 23 -0.21 14.28 3.13
N PRO A 24 0.89 13.59 3.47
CA PRO A 24 0.91 12.13 3.43
C PRO A 24 -0.22 11.59 4.30
N VAL A 25 -1.03 10.70 3.72
CA VAL A 25 -2.16 10.09 4.43
C VAL A 25 -1.62 9.28 5.60
N GLN A 26 -1.89 9.74 6.83
CA GLN A 26 -1.50 9.04 8.04
C GLN A 26 -2.55 7.98 8.37
N LEU A 27 -2.13 6.72 8.39
CA LEU A 27 -2.99 5.59 8.75
C LEU A 27 -3.01 5.38 10.26
N PRO A 28 -4.10 4.85 10.84
CA PRO A 28 -4.10 4.34 12.20
C PRO A 28 -2.99 3.30 12.39
N ASP A 29 -2.34 3.28 13.56
CA ASP A 29 -1.12 2.48 13.76
C ASP A 29 -1.30 0.99 13.48
N GLY A 30 -2.41 0.39 13.91
CA GLY A 30 -2.70 -1.01 13.60
C GLY A 30 -2.82 -1.28 12.10
N ILE A 31 -3.43 -0.36 11.35
CA ILE A 31 -3.54 -0.45 9.89
C ILE A 31 -2.18 -0.21 9.22
N ALA A 32 -1.38 0.72 9.72
CA ALA A 32 -0.02 0.95 9.24
C ALA A 32 0.88 -0.27 9.51
N ALA A 33 0.66 -0.99 10.62
CA ALA A 33 1.36 -2.23 10.92
C ALA A 33 0.92 -3.38 9.98
N CYS A 34 -0.38 -3.51 9.67
CA CYS A 34 -0.85 -4.44 8.63
C CYS A 34 -0.29 -4.08 7.25
N GLU A 35 -0.24 -2.79 6.90
CA GLU A 35 0.38 -2.32 5.67
C GLU A 35 1.87 -2.70 5.61
N ALA A 36 2.59 -2.67 6.72
CA ALA A 36 3.99 -3.10 6.79
C ALA A 36 4.17 -4.60 6.46
N VAL A 37 3.14 -5.43 6.67
CA VAL A 37 3.12 -6.83 6.24
C VAL A 37 2.86 -6.96 4.73
N PHE A 38 1.94 -6.14 4.22
CA PHE A 38 1.56 -6.12 2.81
C PHE A 38 2.67 -5.58 1.89
N ARG A 39 3.30 -4.48 2.27
CA ARG A 39 4.24 -3.71 1.42
C ARG A 39 5.42 -4.52 0.88
N PRO A 40 6.09 -5.40 1.65
CA PRO A 40 7.15 -6.24 1.11
C PRO A 40 6.70 -7.11 -0.06
N TRP A 41 5.52 -7.74 0.04
CA TRP A 41 4.95 -8.50 -1.06
C TRP A 41 4.61 -7.60 -2.25
N TRP A 42 3.92 -6.48 -1.99
CA TRP A 42 3.54 -5.52 -3.02
C TRP A 42 4.75 -5.02 -3.83
N ASN A 43 5.83 -4.65 -3.14
CA ASN A 43 7.04 -4.12 -3.75
C ASN A 43 7.87 -5.20 -4.46
N ALA A 44 7.70 -6.47 -4.10
CA ALA A 44 8.37 -7.60 -4.72
C ALA A 44 7.66 -8.11 -5.99
N LEU A 45 6.43 -7.66 -6.26
CA LEU A 45 5.70 -8.01 -7.49
C LEU A 45 6.45 -7.51 -8.73
N LYS A 46 6.76 -8.44 -9.64
CA LYS A 46 7.34 -8.13 -10.94
C LYS A 46 6.31 -7.47 -11.85
N GLU A 47 6.76 -6.78 -12.88
CA GLU A 47 5.87 -6.09 -13.81
C GLU A 47 4.94 -7.06 -14.53
N GLU A 48 5.42 -8.26 -14.88
CA GLU A 48 4.64 -9.30 -15.53
C GLU A 48 3.50 -9.80 -14.62
N ASP A 49 3.80 -10.02 -13.34
CA ASP A 49 2.81 -10.43 -12.34
C ASP A 49 1.77 -9.33 -12.13
N ARG A 50 2.20 -8.06 -12.07
CA ARG A 50 1.28 -6.91 -11.95
C ARG A 50 0.29 -6.83 -13.11
N LYS A 51 0.70 -7.23 -14.32
CA LYS A 51 -0.17 -7.25 -15.52
C LYS A 51 -1.16 -8.40 -15.53
N SER A 52 -0.86 -9.51 -14.86
CA SER A 52 -1.77 -10.66 -14.78
C SER A 52 -2.83 -10.50 -13.67
N ILE A 53 -2.51 -9.73 -12.64
CA ILE A 53 -3.43 -9.40 -11.55
C ILE A 53 -4.44 -8.36 -12.02
N ARG A 54 -5.73 -8.68 -11.88
CA ARG A 54 -6.85 -7.77 -12.17
C ARG A 54 -7.01 -6.73 -11.07
N ALA A 55 -6.93 -7.15 -9.82
CA ALA A 55 -7.04 -6.27 -8.65
C ALA A 55 -6.55 -7.00 -7.38
N VAL A 56 -6.19 -6.20 -6.38
CA VAL A 56 -5.93 -6.66 -5.01
C VAL A 56 -7.01 -6.11 -4.10
N TYR A 57 -7.76 -6.99 -3.44
CA TYR A 57 -8.88 -6.64 -2.58
C TYR A 57 -8.49 -6.76 -1.11
N PHE A 58 -9.03 -5.86 -0.30
CA PHE A 58 -8.90 -5.85 1.15
C PHE A 58 -10.28 -5.77 1.81
N PRO A 59 -10.45 -6.37 3.00
CA PRO A 59 -11.70 -6.29 3.75
C PRO A 59 -11.97 -4.85 4.20
N ASP A 60 -13.21 -4.40 3.97
CA ASP A 60 -13.76 -3.14 4.48
C ASP A 60 -14.70 -3.36 5.68
N ASN A 61 -14.80 -4.61 6.15
CA ASN A 61 -15.56 -5.04 7.31
C ASN A 61 -14.85 -6.24 8.00
N GLY A 62 -15.33 -6.66 9.17
CA GLY A 62 -14.76 -7.79 9.92
C GLY A 62 -13.77 -7.37 11.02
N GLU A 63 -12.91 -8.29 11.44
CA GLU A 63 -11.98 -8.10 12.57
C GLU A 63 -10.93 -7.03 12.27
N VAL A 64 -10.41 -6.99 11.04
CA VAL A 64 -9.51 -5.95 10.57
C VAL A 64 -10.07 -5.37 9.27
N ALA A 65 -10.78 -4.25 9.41
CA ALA A 65 -11.34 -3.49 8.30
C ALA A 65 -10.42 -2.32 7.92
N PHE A 66 -10.16 -2.13 6.63
CA PHE A 66 -9.30 -1.06 6.14
C PHE A 66 -10.11 0.22 5.89
N PRO A 67 -9.68 1.38 6.41
CA PRO A 67 -10.37 2.65 6.22
C PRO A 67 -10.13 3.20 4.80
N ASP A 68 -11.01 4.10 4.34
CA ASP A 68 -10.88 4.82 3.06
C ASP A 68 -9.50 5.43 2.83
N SER A 69 -8.86 5.93 3.89
CA SER A 69 -7.52 6.51 3.85
C SER A 69 -6.47 5.52 3.34
N PHE A 70 -6.63 4.22 3.61
CA PHE A 70 -5.76 3.18 3.06
C PHE A 70 -5.90 3.09 1.55
N PHE A 71 -7.13 2.98 1.03
CA PHE A 71 -7.38 2.85 -0.41
C PHE A 71 -6.93 4.10 -1.19
N ARG A 72 -7.12 5.30 -0.63
CA ARG A 72 -6.63 6.55 -1.23
C ARG A 72 -5.11 6.56 -1.46
N LYS A 73 -4.34 5.88 -0.60
CA LYS A 73 -2.88 5.77 -0.74
C LYS A 73 -2.47 4.98 -1.99
N TYR A 74 -3.35 4.11 -2.47
CA TYR A 74 -3.13 3.23 -3.62
C TYR A 74 -3.95 3.64 -4.86
N GLU A 75 -4.58 4.82 -4.86
CA GLU A 75 -5.26 5.35 -6.04
C GLU A 75 -4.30 5.45 -7.23
N GLY A 76 -4.73 4.96 -8.39
CA GLY A 76 -3.91 4.93 -9.61
C GLY A 76 -2.82 3.85 -9.63
N SER A 77 -2.75 2.98 -8.61
CA SER A 77 -1.86 1.82 -8.63
C SER A 77 -2.28 0.79 -9.69
N ASN A 78 -1.31 0.00 -10.15
CA ASN A 78 -1.53 -1.13 -11.03
C ASN A 78 -0.78 -2.38 -10.49
N PRO A 79 -1.49 -3.47 -10.13
CA PRO A 79 -2.95 -3.64 -10.16
C PRO A 79 -3.67 -2.65 -9.21
N PRO A 80 -4.96 -2.34 -9.39
CA PRO A 80 -5.69 -1.50 -8.45
C PRO A 80 -5.84 -2.21 -7.09
N VAL A 81 -5.76 -1.43 -6.02
CA VAL A 81 -6.07 -1.88 -4.65
C VAL A 81 -7.47 -1.39 -4.27
N LEU A 82 -8.39 -2.32 -3.99
CA LEU A 82 -9.83 -2.08 -3.87
C LEU A 82 -10.40 -2.69 -2.59
N ARG A 83 -11.62 -2.30 -2.21
CA ARG A 83 -12.37 -2.96 -1.13
C ARG A 83 -12.95 -4.27 -1.63
N ASP A 84 -13.11 -5.26 -0.75
CA ASP A 84 -13.85 -6.49 -1.07
C ASP A 84 -15.26 -6.19 -1.58
N SER A 85 -15.93 -5.16 -1.03
CA SER A 85 -17.24 -4.69 -1.50
C SER A 85 -17.26 -4.18 -2.95
N ASP A 86 -16.10 -3.79 -3.48
CA ASP A 86 -15.96 -3.28 -4.85
C ASP A 86 -15.81 -4.43 -5.86
N LEU A 87 -15.68 -5.68 -5.42
CA LEU A 87 -15.66 -6.85 -6.29
C LEU A 87 -17.00 -6.98 -7.02
N LYS A 88 -16.94 -6.94 -8.36
CA LYS A 88 -18.11 -7.07 -9.23
C LYS A 88 -18.19 -8.50 -9.78
N GLY A 89 -19.11 -9.29 -9.22
CA GLY A 89 -19.34 -10.67 -9.63
C GLY A 89 -18.39 -11.66 -8.96
N GLU A 90 -18.26 -12.85 -9.55
CA GLU A 90 -17.43 -13.92 -9.00
C GLU A 90 -15.92 -13.59 -9.10
N PRO A 91 -15.13 -13.99 -8.08
CA PRO A 91 -13.67 -13.96 -8.16
C PRO A 91 -13.15 -14.73 -9.38
N GLN A 92 -12.21 -14.14 -10.09
CA GLN A 92 -11.48 -14.78 -11.17
C GLN A 92 -10.18 -15.37 -10.64
N GLU A 93 -10.07 -16.69 -10.78
CA GLU A 93 -8.91 -17.48 -10.38
C GLU A 93 -7.62 -16.93 -10.98
N GLY A 94 -6.60 -16.75 -10.12
CA GLY A 94 -5.29 -16.21 -10.48
C GLY A 94 -5.24 -14.72 -10.78
N LYS A 95 -6.39 -14.07 -10.97
CA LYS A 95 -6.48 -12.65 -11.34
C LYS A 95 -6.87 -11.76 -10.18
N ASP A 96 -7.78 -12.21 -9.32
CA ASP A 96 -8.14 -11.47 -8.11
C ASP A 96 -7.38 -11.99 -6.90
N TRP A 97 -6.74 -11.07 -6.22
CA TRP A 97 -5.94 -11.36 -5.04
C TRP A 97 -6.60 -10.74 -3.82
N PHE A 98 -6.86 -11.54 -2.80
CA PHE A 98 -7.53 -11.11 -1.58
C PHE A 98 -6.49 -11.09 -0.47
N TRP A 99 -6.27 -9.93 0.12
CA TRP A 99 -5.42 -9.75 1.29
C TRP A 99 -6.29 -9.60 2.53
N GLY A 100 -6.01 -10.37 3.57
CA GLY A 100 -6.80 -10.39 4.78
C GLY A 100 -5.94 -10.55 6.04
N PHE A 101 -6.46 -10.02 7.14
CA PHE A 101 -5.84 -10.12 8.46
C PHE A 101 -6.89 -10.64 9.44
N SER A 102 -6.62 -11.81 9.99
CA SER A 102 -7.53 -12.50 10.92
C SER A 102 -7.22 -12.21 12.38
N LYS A 103 -6.16 -11.44 12.66
CA LYS A 103 -5.80 -10.98 14.01
C LYS A 103 -4.96 -9.72 13.91
N LEU A 104 -5.29 -8.73 14.74
CA LEU A 104 -4.47 -7.54 14.96
C LEU A 104 -4.48 -7.21 16.46
N LYS A 105 -3.37 -7.50 17.13
CA LYS A 105 -3.25 -7.34 18.58
C LYS A 105 -2.08 -6.42 18.92
N SER A 106 -2.35 -5.31 19.60
CA SER A 106 -1.28 -4.50 20.20
C SER A 106 -0.66 -5.28 21.37
N VAL A 107 0.66 -5.36 21.37
CA VAL A 107 1.46 -5.91 22.48
C VAL A 107 1.90 -4.78 23.40
N ASP A 108 2.34 -3.68 22.79
CA ASP A 108 2.71 -2.41 23.42
C ASP A 108 2.52 -1.26 22.41
N GLU A 109 2.93 -0.05 22.77
CA GLU A 109 2.78 1.16 21.94
C GLU A 109 3.51 1.08 20.59
N ASP A 110 4.56 0.27 20.50
CA ASP A 110 5.44 0.18 19.34
C ASP A 110 5.51 -1.24 18.79
N THR A 111 4.58 -2.14 19.15
CA THR A 111 4.57 -3.54 18.72
C THR A 111 3.16 -4.10 18.51
N PHE A 112 2.96 -4.78 17.39
CA PHE A 112 1.77 -5.55 17.07
C PHE A 112 2.10 -7.02 16.77
N GLU A 113 1.20 -7.92 17.17
CA GLU A 113 1.08 -9.28 16.66
C GLU A 113 -0.06 -9.32 15.64
N ILE A 114 0.22 -9.83 14.45
CA ILE A 114 -0.68 -9.79 13.30
C ILE A 114 -0.74 -11.19 12.68
N SER A 115 -1.93 -11.73 12.46
CA SER A 115 -2.12 -12.95 11.66
C SER A 115 -2.80 -12.55 10.36
N GLY A 116 -2.24 -12.96 9.23
CA GLY A 116 -2.78 -12.57 7.93
C GLY A 116 -1.96 -13.04 6.75
N GLY A 117 -2.40 -12.62 5.57
CA GLY A 117 -1.73 -12.95 4.31
C GLY A 117 -2.67 -12.78 3.14
N TYR A 118 -2.51 -13.61 2.10
CA TYR A 118 -3.27 -13.46 0.87
C TYR A 118 -3.73 -14.79 0.28
N TYR A 119 -4.73 -14.69 -0.59
CA TYR A 119 -5.26 -15.76 -1.42
C TYR A 119 -5.40 -15.26 -2.86
N CYS A 120 -4.88 -15.99 -3.85
CA CYS A 120 -4.91 -15.57 -5.26
C CYS A 120 -5.97 -16.29 -6.11
N GLY A 121 -7.17 -16.46 -5.54
CA GLY A 121 -8.32 -16.98 -6.29
C GLY A 121 -8.26 -18.48 -6.59
N GLY A 122 -7.46 -19.27 -5.87
CA GLY A 122 -7.46 -20.74 -5.94
C GLY A 122 -6.11 -21.34 -6.32
N LEU A 123 -5.24 -20.54 -6.91
CA LEU A 123 -3.92 -20.99 -7.37
C LEU A 123 -2.85 -20.92 -6.29
N CYS A 124 -3.06 -20.10 -5.27
CA CYS A 124 -2.12 -19.91 -4.20
C CYS A 124 -2.76 -19.26 -2.97
N ALA A 125 -2.19 -19.54 -1.81
CA ALA A 125 -2.45 -18.82 -0.59
C ALA A 125 -1.18 -18.74 0.26
N ARG A 126 -1.10 -17.69 1.06
CA ARG A 126 -0.10 -17.56 2.12
C ARG A 126 -0.77 -17.01 3.36
N HIS A 127 -0.47 -17.62 4.49
CA HIS A 127 -0.87 -17.11 5.80
C HIS A 127 0.32 -17.23 6.76
N CYS A 128 0.60 -16.20 7.55
CA CYS A 128 1.60 -16.28 8.60
C CYS A 128 1.15 -15.47 9.83
N ASP A 129 1.78 -15.77 10.97
CA ASP A 129 1.82 -14.89 12.12
C ASP A 129 3.05 -13.98 12.03
N TYR A 130 2.83 -12.68 12.17
CA TYR A 130 3.84 -11.63 12.10
C TYR A 130 3.95 -10.90 13.44
N ARG A 131 5.17 -10.54 13.80
CA ARG A 131 5.44 -9.51 14.80
C ARG A 131 5.95 -8.28 14.06
N VAL A 132 5.26 -7.17 14.22
CA VAL A 132 5.59 -5.89 13.59
C VAL A 132 5.93 -4.90 14.69
N ALA A 133 7.06 -4.20 14.57
CA ALA A 133 7.49 -3.22 15.56
C ALA A 133 7.88 -1.90 14.89
N ARG A 134 7.75 -0.79 15.62
CA ARG A 134 8.18 0.51 15.15
C ARG A 134 9.70 0.63 15.30
N ARG A 135 10.40 0.86 14.18
CA ARG A 135 11.85 1.08 14.11
C ARG A 135 12.10 2.32 13.28
N ASN A 136 12.86 3.27 13.83
CA ASN A 136 13.19 4.54 13.16
C ASN A 136 11.94 5.26 12.59
N GLY A 137 10.85 5.27 13.37
CA GLY A 137 9.58 5.92 12.98
C GLY A 137 8.74 5.16 11.95
N SER A 138 9.11 3.94 11.56
CA SER A 138 8.36 3.11 10.61
C SER A 138 7.99 1.76 11.19
N TRP A 139 6.80 1.25 10.86
CA TRP A 139 6.40 -0.12 11.17
C TRP A 139 7.13 -1.11 10.27
N VAL A 140 7.80 -2.11 10.85
CA VAL A 140 8.55 -3.14 10.11
C VAL A 140 8.33 -4.52 10.71
N ILE A 141 8.33 -5.54 9.86
CA ILE A 141 8.28 -6.94 10.30
C ILE A 141 9.59 -7.25 11.04
N VAL A 142 9.49 -7.64 12.31
CA VAL A 142 10.63 -8.06 13.15
C VAL A 142 10.62 -9.57 13.44
N GLY A 143 9.52 -10.25 13.11
CA GLY A 143 9.43 -11.70 13.17
C GLY A 143 8.27 -12.23 12.32
N ALA A 144 8.43 -13.44 11.79
CA ALA A 144 7.39 -14.19 11.11
C ALA A 144 7.47 -15.65 11.53
N SER A 145 6.32 -16.27 11.77
CA SER A 145 6.17 -17.65 12.24
C SER A 145 4.88 -18.26 11.71
N ASN A 146 4.70 -19.58 11.89
CA ASN A 146 3.48 -20.30 11.50
C ASN A 146 3.04 -20.02 10.05
N CYS A 147 4.02 -19.90 9.15
CA CYS A 147 3.74 -19.64 7.75
C CYS A 147 3.24 -20.91 7.04
N VAL A 148 2.02 -20.83 6.52
CA VAL A 148 1.43 -21.82 5.63
C VAL A 148 1.41 -21.24 4.23
N VAL A 149 1.84 -22.04 3.26
CA VAL A 149 1.82 -21.71 1.83
C VAL A 149 1.18 -22.88 1.11
N SER A 150 0.20 -22.59 0.25
CA SER A 150 -0.44 -23.54 -0.65
C SER A 150 -0.40 -23.02 -2.07
#